data_AF-A0A124GS69-F1
#
_entry.id   AF-A0A124GS69-F1
#
_cell.length_a   1.000
_cell.length_b   1.000
_cell.length_c   1.000
_cell.angle_alpha   90.00
_cell.angle_beta   90.00
_cell.angle_gamma   90.00
#
_symmetry.space_group_name_H-M   'P 1'
#
loop_
_entity.id
_entity.type
_entity.pdbx_description
1 polymer ?
#
loop_
_entity_poly.entity_id
_entity_poly.type
_entity_poly.pdbx_seq_one_letter_code
_entity_poly.pdbx_strand_id
1 'polypeptide(L)'
;MASQALQSLKRFTTCDIGDALVKLKHPYGGFLDGLKMFSPNPGTSIYGPAVTVKMVETNSPSPSPPVHFADANKEGHIMYIQRPKGLPSACWGGLMSTRAQKLGALGVIIDGRMRDTQEHRDIQFPVFARGTSVLGSNTFTRASEINVPLQFCGDLWIHPNDIMVGDENGVVAVPSSLVEQVVELCQDRFEIDEKTFAALRAEKQSVSDMLKITFQRRAVFKDTVRFLSKQHSLPAAYYRGGTSRAVIFNQAHLPPRSEWDDIFRGVIGSPDPYGRQLDGLGGGISSLSKVCVVGKSIHPDADVDYTFASLGIKNTDVDYSSNCGNMISAIGPFALDQNLVSAQTPDSATVRIHDTNTGKIITATFPVVEGEAASTGNFAIDGVAGTGARIQLDFVNPSGSVTGKMLPTDNIKDEFDGVQATCIDVANPCVFVQSTSLGVRGDLTPDEITAHVDLLQRLDSIRRQAGVKMGIAKTTDL
;
A
#
# COMPACT_ATOMS: atom_id res chain seq x y z
N MET A 1 -14.40 6.89 21.52
CA MET A 1 -14.04 7.32 20.15
C MET A 1 -14.05 6.08 19.28
N ALA A 2 -14.92 6.00 18.27
CA ALA A 2 -14.90 4.88 17.33
C ALA A 2 -13.51 4.82 16.65
N SER A 3 -12.92 3.64 16.57
CA SER A 3 -11.60 3.46 15.95
C SER A 3 -11.63 4.00 14.51
N GLN A 4 -10.53 4.62 14.08
CA GLN A 4 -10.36 5.11 12.70
C GLN A 4 -10.71 4.03 11.66
N ALA A 5 -10.45 2.77 11.98
CA ALA A 5 -10.80 1.61 11.16
C ALA A 5 -12.33 1.45 10.93
N LEU A 6 -13.18 1.70 11.93
CA LEU A 6 -14.64 1.63 11.76
C LEU A 6 -15.16 2.74 10.83
N GLN A 7 -14.52 3.92 10.84
CA GLN A 7 -14.88 4.99 9.91
C GLN A 7 -14.49 4.62 8.48
N SER A 8 -13.32 4.03 8.27
CA SER A 8 -12.88 3.55 6.95
C SER A 8 -13.79 2.45 6.40
N LEU A 9 -14.29 1.55 7.25
CA LEU A 9 -15.17 0.46 6.85
C LEU A 9 -16.48 0.95 6.19
N LYS A 10 -16.96 2.15 6.56
CA LYS A 10 -18.18 2.77 5.99
C LYS A 10 -18.08 3.08 4.49
N ARG A 11 -16.89 3.01 3.90
CA ARG A 11 -16.67 3.23 2.47
C ARG A 11 -16.98 2.01 1.61
N PHE A 12 -17.14 0.84 2.23
CA PHE A 12 -17.23 -0.43 1.53
C PHE A 12 -18.61 -1.07 1.71
N THR A 13 -19.08 -1.77 0.68
CA THR A 13 -20.35 -2.50 0.68
C THR A 13 -20.23 -3.82 1.44
N THR A 14 -21.36 -4.45 1.76
CA THR A 14 -21.35 -5.81 2.34
C THR A 14 -20.70 -6.83 1.40
N CYS A 15 -20.79 -6.64 0.07
CA CYS A 15 -20.13 -7.50 -0.91
C CYS A 15 -18.60 -7.40 -0.83
N ASP A 16 -18.07 -6.17 -0.74
CA ASP A 16 -16.62 -5.94 -0.62
C ASP A 16 -16.06 -6.59 0.66
N ILE A 17 -16.76 -6.36 1.77
CA ILE A 17 -16.40 -6.84 3.11
C ILE A 17 -16.51 -8.36 3.18
N GLY A 18 -17.57 -8.94 2.63
CA GLY A 18 -17.76 -10.39 2.58
C GLY A 18 -16.64 -11.08 1.81
N ASP A 19 -16.28 -10.55 0.65
CA ASP A 19 -15.18 -11.09 -0.15
C ASP A 19 -13.82 -10.94 0.55
N ALA A 20 -13.59 -9.84 1.28
CA ALA A 20 -12.40 -9.67 2.09
C ALA A 20 -12.33 -10.73 3.22
N LEU A 21 -13.44 -11.00 3.90
CA LEU A 21 -13.52 -12.03 4.94
C LEU A 21 -13.34 -13.45 4.36
N VAL A 22 -13.82 -13.73 3.15
CA VAL A 22 -13.54 -14.99 2.44
C VAL A 22 -12.03 -15.16 2.22
N LYS A 23 -11.33 -14.11 1.80
CA LYS A 23 -9.85 -14.15 1.65
C LYS A 23 -9.14 -14.41 2.98
N LEU A 24 -9.65 -13.83 4.07
CA LEU A 24 -9.15 -14.07 5.43
C LEU A 24 -9.52 -15.44 6.00
N LYS A 25 -10.20 -16.31 5.22
CA LYS A 25 -10.69 -17.63 5.62
C LYS A 25 -11.61 -17.55 6.84
N HIS A 26 -12.29 -16.42 7.04
CA HIS A 26 -13.30 -16.30 8.08
C HIS A 26 -14.55 -17.11 7.67
N PRO A 27 -15.17 -17.88 8.58
CA PRO A 27 -16.29 -18.75 8.26
C PRO A 27 -17.40 -18.05 7.46
N TYR A 28 -17.74 -18.64 6.30
CA TYR A 28 -18.78 -18.15 5.38
C TYR A 28 -18.63 -16.68 4.95
N GLY A 29 -17.42 -16.11 5.02
CA GLY A 29 -17.19 -14.69 4.73
C GLY A 29 -17.93 -13.75 5.69
N GLY A 30 -18.29 -14.23 6.89
CA GLY A 30 -19.12 -13.48 7.85
C GLY A 30 -20.55 -13.23 7.38
N PHE A 31 -20.96 -13.78 6.24
CA PHE A 31 -22.26 -13.53 5.63
C PHE A 31 -23.40 -14.19 6.41
N LEU A 32 -24.38 -13.39 6.82
CA LEU A 32 -25.56 -13.86 7.52
C LEU A 32 -26.69 -14.21 6.54
N ASP A 33 -26.54 -15.37 5.90
CA ASP A 33 -27.45 -15.84 4.85
C ASP A 33 -28.94 -15.83 5.25
N GLY A 34 -29.77 -15.39 4.30
CA GLY A 34 -31.22 -15.32 4.42
C GLY A 34 -31.76 -14.11 5.18
N LEU A 35 -30.90 -13.19 5.65
CA LEU A 35 -31.31 -11.90 6.20
C LEU A 35 -31.47 -10.86 5.09
N LYS A 36 -32.61 -10.16 5.10
CA LYS A 36 -32.95 -9.11 4.12
C LYS A 36 -33.36 -7.84 4.83
N MET A 37 -33.10 -6.70 4.20
CA MET A 37 -33.58 -5.40 4.68
C MET A 37 -35.08 -5.25 4.39
N PHE A 38 -35.87 -4.98 5.43
CA PHE A 38 -37.31 -4.71 5.32
C PHE A 38 -37.65 -3.22 5.51
N SER A 39 -36.75 -2.51 6.18
CA SER A 39 -36.81 -1.07 6.46
C SER A 39 -35.37 -0.53 6.56
N PRO A 40 -35.12 0.73 6.19
CA PRO A 40 -36.03 1.64 5.47
C PRO A 40 -36.05 1.31 3.97
N ASN A 41 -36.35 2.31 3.11
CA ASN A 41 -36.24 2.16 1.66
C ASN A 41 -34.80 1.80 1.22
N PRO A 42 -34.62 1.21 0.02
CA PRO A 42 -33.29 0.87 -0.51
C PRO A 42 -32.32 2.06 -0.51
N GLY A 43 -31.02 1.76 -0.38
CA GLY A 43 -29.94 2.77 -0.31
C GLY A 43 -29.50 3.16 1.10
N THR A 44 -30.02 2.52 2.16
CA THR A 44 -29.54 2.71 3.53
C THR A 44 -28.53 1.63 3.92
N SER A 45 -27.44 2.04 4.55
CA SER A 45 -26.43 1.12 5.10
C SER A 45 -26.18 1.40 6.58
N ILE A 46 -26.00 0.34 7.37
CA ILE A 46 -25.71 0.41 8.79
C ILE A 46 -24.34 -0.20 9.10
N TYR A 47 -23.60 0.44 10.01
CA TYR A 47 -22.27 0.03 10.43
C TYR A 47 -22.11 0.28 11.92
N GLY A 48 -21.92 -0.76 12.72
CA GLY A 48 -21.75 -0.58 14.15
C GLY A 48 -21.54 -1.86 14.94
N PRO A 49 -20.99 -1.74 16.16
CA PRO A 49 -20.77 -2.87 17.06
C PRO A 49 -22.09 -3.55 17.46
N ALA A 50 -22.05 -4.87 17.56
CA ALA A 50 -23.18 -5.72 17.93
C ALA A 50 -23.52 -5.65 19.42
N VAL A 51 -24.80 -5.45 19.73
CA VAL A 51 -25.43 -5.84 21.01
C VAL A 51 -26.20 -7.12 20.74
N THR A 52 -25.69 -8.25 21.24
CA THR A 52 -26.28 -9.57 20.97
C THR A 52 -27.40 -9.90 21.96
N VAL A 53 -28.49 -10.49 21.48
CA VAL A 53 -29.65 -10.90 22.29
C VAL A 53 -30.03 -12.33 21.95
N LYS A 54 -30.03 -13.20 22.96
CA LYS A 54 -30.48 -14.59 22.85
C LYS A 54 -31.94 -14.69 23.26
N MET A 55 -32.78 -15.16 22.36
CA MET A 55 -34.15 -15.55 22.67
C MET A 55 -34.23 -17.04 22.96
N VAL A 56 -35.19 -17.42 23.77
CA VAL A 56 -35.57 -18.81 24.06
C VAL A 56 -37.09 -18.93 23.95
N GLU A 57 -37.59 -20.16 23.85
CA GLU A 57 -39.03 -20.40 23.96
C GLU A 57 -39.55 -19.95 25.32
N THR A 58 -40.81 -19.48 25.38
CA THR A 58 -41.40 -18.92 26.62
C THR A 58 -41.27 -19.85 27.83
N ASN A 59 -41.41 -21.16 27.63
CA ASN A 59 -41.38 -22.18 28.67
C ASN A 59 -39.96 -22.68 29.04
N SER A 60 -38.91 -22.11 28.45
CA SER A 60 -37.54 -22.50 28.74
C SER A 60 -37.16 -22.20 30.20
N PRO A 61 -36.34 -23.02 30.88
CA PRO A 61 -35.83 -22.74 32.22
C PRO A 61 -34.69 -21.69 32.25
N SER A 62 -34.29 -21.14 31.10
CA SER A 62 -33.18 -20.17 31.01
C SER A 62 -33.45 -18.89 31.82
N PRO A 63 -32.42 -18.13 32.25
CA PRO A 63 -32.62 -16.90 32.99
C PRO A 63 -33.39 -15.84 32.17
N SER A 64 -33.89 -14.82 32.85
CA SER A 64 -34.42 -13.59 32.23
C SER A 64 -33.40 -12.47 32.40
N PRO A 65 -33.20 -11.62 31.39
CA PRO A 65 -32.28 -10.48 31.52
C PRO A 65 -32.82 -9.47 32.55
N PRO A 66 -31.93 -8.69 33.19
CA PRO A 66 -32.31 -7.71 34.22
C PRO A 66 -33.10 -6.51 33.67
N VAL A 67 -33.04 -6.28 32.36
CA VAL A 67 -33.76 -5.23 31.65
C VAL A 67 -34.44 -5.82 30.43
N HIS A 68 -35.50 -5.16 29.94
CA HIS A 68 -36.07 -5.53 28.67
C HIS A 68 -35.01 -5.35 27.57
N PHE A 69 -34.86 -6.33 26.69
CA PHE A 69 -33.73 -6.36 25.76
C PHE A 69 -33.71 -5.19 24.76
N ALA A 70 -34.88 -4.61 24.43
CA ALA A 70 -34.96 -3.37 23.65
C ALA A 70 -34.32 -2.15 24.37
N ASP A 71 -34.23 -2.19 25.70
CA ASP A 71 -33.55 -1.17 26.53
C ASP A 71 -32.04 -1.41 26.68
N ALA A 72 -31.54 -2.57 26.27
CA ALA A 72 -30.12 -2.91 26.42
C ALA A 72 -29.24 -2.35 25.29
N ASN A 73 -29.84 -1.65 24.32
CA ASN A 73 -29.10 -0.98 23.26
C ASN A 73 -28.18 0.11 23.82
N LYS A 74 -27.06 0.33 23.13
CA LYS A 74 -26.15 1.46 23.37
C LYS A 74 -26.15 2.38 22.14
N GLU A 75 -25.94 3.67 22.37
CA GLU A 75 -25.80 4.63 21.27
C GLU A 75 -24.71 4.18 20.28
N GLY A 76 -25.00 4.27 18.99
CA GLY A 76 -24.10 3.87 17.91
C GLY A 76 -23.93 2.36 17.72
N HIS A 77 -24.72 1.52 18.38
CA HIS A 77 -24.66 0.05 18.24
C HIS A 77 -25.80 -0.47 17.35
N ILE A 78 -25.63 -1.72 16.90
CA ILE A 78 -26.64 -2.49 16.17
C ILE A 78 -27.06 -3.67 17.02
N MET A 79 -28.37 -3.88 17.14
CA MET A 79 -28.89 -5.03 17.88
C MET A 79 -28.90 -6.27 16.99
N TYR A 80 -28.27 -7.36 17.43
CA TYR A 80 -28.34 -8.67 16.76
C TYR A 80 -29.14 -9.64 17.63
N ILE A 81 -30.24 -10.15 17.09
CA ILE A 81 -31.22 -10.96 17.84
C ILE A 81 -31.28 -12.36 17.25
N GLN A 82 -30.89 -13.35 18.05
CA GLN A 82 -31.03 -14.76 17.68
C GLN A 82 -32.30 -15.34 18.29
N ARG A 83 -33.20 -15.79 17.41
CA ARG A 83 -34.44 -16.46 17.77
C ARG A 83 -34.29 -17.97 17.60
N PRO A 84 -34.95 -18.82 18.43
CA PRO A 84 -35.09 -20.23 18.11
C PRO A 84 -35.64 -20.46 16.70
N LYS A 85 -35.04 -21.44 16.00
CA LYS A 85 -35.41 -21.81 14.62
C LYS A 85 -36.79 -22.48 14.60
N GLY A 86 -37.48 -22.44 13.47
CA GLY A 86 -38.77 -23.12 13.27
C GLY A 86 -40.03 -22.42 13.81
N LEU A 87 -39.91 -21.40 14.67
CA LEU A 87 -41.09 -20.73 15.23
C LEU A 87 -41.83 -19.81 14.22
N PRO A 88 -43.17 -19.71 14.31
CA PRO A 88 -43.97 -18.87 13.40
C PRO A 88 -43.92 -17.37 13.72
N SER A 89 -43.61 -16.99 14.96
CA SER A 89 -43.77 -15.63 15.51
C SER A 89 -42.65 -14.65 15.20
N ALA A 90 -42.97 -13.35 15.26
CA ALA A 90 -41.99 -12.28 15.31
C ALA A 90 -41.45 -12.09 16.74
N CYS A 91 -40.18 -11.69 16.85
CA CYS A 91 -39.56 -11.28 18.13
C CYS A 91 -39.24 -9.78 18.22
N TRP A 92 -39.59 -9.02 17.17
CA TRP A 92 -39.36 -7.57 17.07
C TRP A 92 -40.51 -6.89 16.32
N GLY A 93 -40.98 -5.76 16.82
CA GLY A 93 -42.10 -4.97 16.28
C GLY A 93 -41.88 -3.46 16.42
N GLY A 94 -42.83 -2.64 15.96
CA GLY A 94 -42.62 -1.19 15.82
C GLY A 94 -42.30 -0.47 17.12
N LEU A 95 -42.98 -0.82 18.23
CA LEU A 95 -42.68 -0.29 19.57
C LEU A 95 -41.21 -0.43 19.97
N MET A 96 -40.58 -1.54 19.59
CA MET A 96 -39.20 -1.84 19.95
C MET A 96 -38.21 -1.05 19.11
N SER A 97 -38.50 -0.87 17.82
CA SER A 97 -37.71 0.02 16.95
C SER A 97 -37.79 1.46 17.43
N THR A 98 -38.97 1.97 17.77
CA THR A 98 -39.14 3.32 18.33
C THR A 98 -38.31 3.50 19.61
N ARG A 99 -38.30 2.49 20.48
CA ARG A 99 -37.49 2.53 21.71
C ARG A 99 -35.99 2.48 21.41
N ALA A 100 -35.54 1.56 20.56
CA ALA A 100 -34.14 1.40 20.19
C ALA A 100 -33.59 2.65 19.49
N GLN A 101 -34.36 3.25 18.58
CA GLN A 101 -34.00 4.51 17.90
C GLN A 101 -33.83 5.64 18.92
N LYS A 102 -34.73 5.75 19.91
CA LYS A 102 -34.60 6.76 20.98
C LYS A 102 -33.36 6.56 21.86
N LEU A 103 -32.82 5.33 21.91
CA LEU A 103 -31.56 4.99 22.58
C LEU A 103 -30.34 5.10 21.66
N GLY A 104 -30.50 5.61 20.44
CA GLY A 104 -29.41 5.80 19.48
C GLY A 104 -28.94 4.52 18.79
N ALA A 105 -29.78 3.49 18.71
CA ALA A 105 -29.49 2.31 17.89
C ALA A 105 -29.37 2.69 16.42
N LEU A 106 -28.39 2.12 15.73
CA LEU A 106 -28.23 2.28 14.27
C LEU A 106 -29.18 1.37 13.47
N GLY A 107 -29.68 0.30 14.09
CA GLY A 107 -30.60 -0.65 13.46
C GLY A 107 -30.72 -1.96 14.25
N VAL A 108 -31.48 -2.91 13.70
CA VAL A 108 -31.62 -4.26 14.24
C VAL A 108 -31.48 -5.32 13.14
N ILE A 109 -30.83 -6.43 13.50
CA ILE A 109 -30.60 -7.60 12.67
C ILE A 109 -31.19 -8.81 13.41
N ILE A 110 -32.12 -9.52 12.77
CA ILE A 110 -32.95 -10.54 13.42
C ILE A 110 -32.79 -11.86 12.69
N ASP A 111 -32.09 -12.82 13.31
CA ASP A 111 -32.08 -14.23 12.91
C ASP A 111 -33.43 -14.87 13.28
N GLY A 112 -34.48 -14.42 12.60
CA GLY A 112 -35.88 -14.64 12.95
C GLY A 112 -36.82 -13.76 12.13
N ARG A 113 -38.02 -13.49 12.66
CA ARG A 113 -39.05 -12.71 11.98
C ARG A 113 -39.36 -11.41 12.71
N MET A 114 -39.77 -10.41 11.94
CA MET A 114 -40.28 -9.11 12.43
C MET A 114 -41.79 -8.96 12.16
N ARG A 115 -42.41 -7.95 12.76
CA ARG A 115 -43.79 -7.52 12.48
C ARG A 115 -43.86 -5.99 12.38
N ASP A 116 -45.01 -5.46 11.96
CA ASP A 116 -45.29 -4.02 11.90
C ASP A 116 -44.41 -3.24 10.91
N THR A 117 -44.21 -3.78 9.69
CA THR A 117 -43.31 -3.24 8.65
C THR A 117 -43.49 -1.74 8.36
N GLN A 118 -44.73 -1.24 8.34
CA GLN A 118 -45.01 0.17 8.08
C GLN A 118 -44.48 1.07 9.19
N GLU A 119 -44.63 0.68 10.46
CA GLU A 119 -44.16 1.47 11.60
C GLU A 119 -42.64 1.67 11.57
N HIS A 120 -41.87 0.65 11.18
CA HIS A 120 -40.41 0.75 11.02
C HIS A 120 -40.02 1.75 9.92
N ARG A 121 -40.77 1.73 8.81
CA ARG A 121 -40.53 2.62 7.67
C ARG A 121 -40.92 4.06 7.99
N ASP A 122 -42.01 4.28 8.71
CA ASP A 122 -42.46 5.62 9.10
C ASP A 122 -41.41 6.33 9.96
N ILE A 123 -40.69 5.59 10.82
CA ILE A 123 -39.58 6.12 11.62
C ILE A 123 -38.20 5.99 10.94
N GLN A 124 -38.16 5.48 9.71
CA GLN A 124 -36.92 5.22 8.93
C GLN A 124 -35.87 4.38 9.69
N PHE A 125 -36.31 3.43 10.53
CA PHE A 125 -35.40 2.60 11.33
C PHE A 125 -34.93 1.37 10.55
N PRO A 126 -33.61 1.11 10.44
CA PRO A 126 -33.11 -0.07 9.74
C PRO A 126 -33.45 -1.39 10.42
N VAL A 127 -34.11 -2.29 9.69
CA VAL A 127 -34.53 -3.62 10.17
C VAL A 127 -34.18 -4.69 9.14
N PHE A 128 -33.34 -5.62 9.55
CA PHE A 128 -32.96 -6.81 8.79
C PHE A 128 -33.56 -8.04 9.45
N ALA A 129 -34.20 -8.92 8.69
CA ALA A 129 -34.83 -10.13 9.21
C ALA A 129 -34.85 -11.26 8.17
N ARG A 130 -35.16 -12.50 8.61
CA ARG A 130 -35.45 -13.60 7.67
C ARG A 130 -36.83 -13.50 7.02
N GLY A 131 -37.74 -12.73 7.60
CA GLY A 131 -39.10 -12.60 7.11
C GLY A 131 -40.03 -11.83 8.06
N THR A 132 -41.29 -11.75 7.68
CA THR A 132 -42.36 -11.11 8.46
C THR A 132 -43.27 -12.14 9.12
N SER A 133 -43.94 -11.76 10.21
CA SER A 133 -45.01 -12.54 10.86
C SER A 133 -46.10 -11.61 11.39
N VAL A 134 -47.34 -12.10 11.42
CA VAL A 134 -48.47 -11.41 12.09
C VAL A 134 -48.56 -11.74 13.58
N LEU A 135 -47.88 -12.80 14.02
CA LEU A 135 -47.89 -13.28 15.40
C LEU A 135 -46.79 -12.60 16.23
N GLY A 136 -47.13 -12.10 17.41
CA GLY A 136 -46.17 -11.49 18.36
C GLY A 136 -45.37 -12.51 19.16
N SER A 137 -44.43 -12.02 19.98
CA SER A 137 -43.47 -12.84 20.73
C SER A 137 -44.02 -13.50 21.99
N ASN A 138 -44.95 -12.85 22.71
CA ASN A 138 -45.30 -13.18 24.10
C ASN A 138 -45.60 -14.67 24.38
N THR A 139 -46.27 -15.37 23.46
CA THR A 139 -46.63 -16.80 23.63
C THR A 139 -45.61 -17.77 23.06
N PHE A 140 -44.57 -17.29 22.38
CA PHE A 140 -43.62 -18.13 21.65
C PHE A 140 -42.19 -17.98 22.15
N THR A 141 -41.74 -16.76 22.41
CA THR A 141 -40.34 -16.47 22.76
C THR A 141 -40.21 -15.36 23.77
N ARG A 142 -39.18 -15.46 24.62
CA ARG A 142 -38.71 -14.39 25.51
C ARG A 142 -37.19 -14.22 25.41
N ALA A 143 -36.68 -13.05 25.76
CA ALA A 143 -35.23 -12.86 25.88
C ALA A 143 -34.70 -13.61 27.11
N SER A 144 -33.51 -14.19 26.97
CA SER A 144 -32.83 -14.88 28.05
C SER A 144 -31.52 -14.23 28.45
N GLU A 145 -30.67 -13.93 27.47
CA GLU A 145 -29.32 -13.41 27.70
C GLU A 145 -29.03 -12.26 26.72
N ILE A 146 -28.21 -11.32 27.16
CA ILE A 146 -27.80 -10.14 26.38
C ILE A 146 -26.27 -10.02 26.49
N ASN A 147 -25.61 -9.62 25.41
CA ASN A 147 -24.15 -9.53 25.30
C ASN A 147 -23.44 -10.87 25.54
N VAL A 148 -23.96 -11.94 24.96
CA VAL A 148 -23.32 -13.26 24.90
C VAL A 148 -22.97 -13.63 23.45
N PRO A 149 -21.94 -14.43 23.19
CA PRO A 149 -21.67 -14.96 21.85
C PRO A 149 -22.85 -15.81 21.33
N LEU A 150 -23.21 -15.63 20.06
CA LEU A 150 -24.32 -16.33 19.42
C LEU A 150 -23.84 -17.02 18.14
N GLN A 151 -24.07 -18.33 18.04
CA GLN A 151 -23.69 -19.14 16.89
C GLN A 151 -24.76 -19.05 15.80
N PHE A 152 -24.46 -18.48 14.64
CA PHE A 152 -25.41 -18.35 13.54
C PHE A 152 -25.57 -19.66 12.76
N CYS A 153 -24.46 -20.18 12.24
CA CYS A 153 -24.37 -21.48 11.57
C CYS A 153 -22.93 -22.00 11.58
N GLY A 154 -22.74 -23.32 11.66
CA GLY A 154 -21.40 -23.93 11.67
C GLY A 154 -20.45 -23.23 12.65
N ASP A 155 -19.30 -22.80 12.16
CA ASP A 155 -18.29 -22.09 12.95
C ASP A 155 -18.44 -20.55 12.92
N LEU A 156 -19.54 -20.00 12.39
CA LEU A 156 -19.79 -18.57 12.39
C LEU A 156 -20.49 -18.13 13.68
N TRP A 157 -19.75 -17.37 14.48
CA TRP A 157 -20.19 -16.78 15.73
C TRP A 157 -20.24 -15.26 15.63
N ILE A 158 -21.24 -14.67 16.26
CA ILE A 158 -21.34 -13.22 16.47
C ILE A 158 -21.04 -12.97 17.95
N HIS A 159 -19.96 -12.27 18.23
CA HIS A 159 -19.60 -11.83 19.56
C HIS A 159 -20.14 -10.41 19.84
N PRO A 160 -20.36 -10.06 21.11
CA PRO A 160 -20.61 -8.67 21.49
C PRO A 160 -19.48 -7.77 20.99
N ASN A 161 -19.84 -6.63 20.39
CA ASN A 161 -18.94 -5.66 19.76
C ASN A 161 -18.28 -6.08 18.44
N ASP A 162 -18.61 -7.23 17.87
CA ASP A 162 -18.29 -7.48 16.46
C ASP A 162 -18.99 -6.43 15.59
N ILE A 163 -18.34 -6.02 14.50
CA ILE A 163 -18.88 -4.97 13.65
C ILE A 163 -19.90 -5.58 12.69
N MET A 164 -21.15 -5.18 12.86
CA MET A 164 -22.23 -5.54 11.97
C MET A 164 -22.29 -4.53 10.84
N VAL A 165 -22.32 -5.03 9.61
CA VAL A 165 -22.52 -4.23 8.41
C VAL A 165 -23.72 -4.77 7.65
N GLY A 166 -24.65 -3.88 7.32
CA GLY A 166 -25.85 -4.25 6.55
C GLY A 166 -26.16 -3.22 5.48
N ASP A 167 -26.48 -3.68 4.28
CA ASP A 167 -26.96 -2.88 3.15
C ASP A 167 -28.00 -3.68 2.35
N GLU A 168 -28.40 -3.20 1.16
CA GLU A 168 -29.42 -3.85 0.35
C GLU A 168 -29.07 -5.29 -0.10
N ASN A 169 -27.79 -5.65 -0.10
CA ASN A 169 -27.32 -6.97 -0.53
C ASN A 169 -27.37 -8.00 0.60
N GLY A 170 -27.39 -7.55 1.86
CA GLY A 170 -27.50 -8.44 3.02
C GLY A 170 -26.78 -7.91 4.25
N VAL A 171 -26.28 -8.84 5.06
CA VAL A 171 -25.63 -8.53 6.33
C VAL A 171 -24.35 -9.35 6.48
N VAL A 172 -23.28 -8.71 6.91
CA VAL A 172 -21.99 -9.32 7.22
C VAL A 172 -21.58 -8.98 8.64
N ALA A 173 -21.11 -9.98 9.39
CA ALA A 173 -20.50 -9.82 10.71
C ALA A 173 -18.98 -9.85 10.57
N VAL A 174 -18.31 -8.80 11.02
CA VAL A 174 -16.85 -8.67 11.00
C VAL A 174 -16.33 -8.78 12.44
N PRO A 175 -15.50 -9.78 12.77
CA PRO A 175 -14.87 -9.84 14.08
C PRO A 175 -14.08 -8.56 14.36
N SER A 176 -14.22 -8.03 15.57
CA SER A 176 -13.52 -6.78 15.96
C SER A 176 -12.00 -6.84 15.72
N SER A 177 -11.39 -8.02 15.85
CA SER A 177 -9.95 -8.27 15.59
C SER A 177 -9.54 -8.28 14.12
N LEU A 178 -10.49 -8.39 13.18
CA LEU A 178 -10.22 -8.46 11.74
C LEU A 178 -10.54 -7.15 11.00
N VAL A 179 -11.11 -6.15 11.67
CA VAL A 179 -11.58 -4.90 11.02
C VAL A 179 -10.48 -4.22 10.22
N GLU A 180 -9.27 -4.10 10.77
CA GLU A 180 -8.14 -3.45 10.08
C GLU A 180 -7.73 -4.20 8.81
N GLN A 181 -7.60 -5.53 8.88
CA GLN A 181 -7.25 -6.38 7.74
C GLN A 181 -8.34 -6.36 6.66
N VAL A 182 -9.61 -6.31 7.06
CA VAL A 182 -10.73 -6.19 6.14
C VAL A 182 -10.70 -4.85 5.40
N VAL A 183 -10.43 -3.74 6.11
CA VAL A 183 -10.32 -2.40 5.50
C VAL A 183 -9.20 -2.36 4.47
N GLU A 184 -8.02 -2.90 4.80
CA GLU A 184 -6.87 -2.98 3.88
C GLU A 184 -7.23 -3.75 2.60
N LEU A 185 -7.79 -4.96 2.75
CA LEU A 185 -8.19 -5.80 1.61
C LEU A 185 -9.30 -5.18 0.75
N CYS A 186 -10.24 -4.47 1.37
CA CYS A 186 -11.29 -3.76 0.64
C CYS A 186 -10.71 -2.57 -0.14
N GLN A 187 -9.75 -1.85 0.43
CA GLN A 187 -9.15 -0.69 -0.23
C GLN A 187 -8.32 -1.08 -1.45
N ASP A 188 -7.48 -2.12 -1.34
CA ASP A 188 -6.73 -2.68 -2.46
C ASP A 188 -7.65 -3.09 -3.61
N ARG A 189 -8.80 -3.68 -3.27
CA ARG A 189 -9.77 -4.13 -4.26
C ARG A 189 -10.55 -2.98 -4.88
N PHE A 190 -10.96 -1.99 -4.09
CA PHE A 190 -11.71 -0.84 -4.56
C PHE A 190 -10.94 -0.09 -5.66
N GLU A 191 -9.63 0.10 -5.49
CA GLU A 191 -8.79 0.75 -6.50
C GLU A 191 -8.67 -0.06 -7.80
N ILE A 192 -8.66 -1.39 -7.70
CA ILE A 192 -8.66 -2.30 -8.85
C ILE A 192 -10.01 -2.25 -9.55
N ASP A 193 -11.10 -2.33 -8.79
CA ASP A 193 -12.45 -2.39 -9.32
C ASP A 193 -12.83 -1.04 -9.95
N GLU A 194 -12.43 0.12 -9.39
CA GLU A 194 -12.61 1.43 -10.04
C GLU A 194 -11.90 1.51 -11.40
N LYS A 195 -10.64 1.11 -11.48
CA LYS A 195 -9.89 1.07 -12.76
C LYS A 195 -10.55 0.11 -13.75
N THR A 196 -11.09 -1.00 -13.26
CA THR A 196 -11.81 -1.99 -14.05
C THR A 196 -13.12 -1.43 -14.59
N PHE A 197 -13.93 -0.79 -13.74
CA PHE A 197 -15.18 -0.15 -14.14
C PHE A 197 -14.96 1.00 -15.13
N ALA A 198 -13.92 1.81 -14.93
CA ALA A 198 -13.57 2.88 -15.87
C ALA A 198 -13.20 2.33 -17.25
N ALA A 199 -12.44 1.23 -17.32
CA ALA A 199 -12.10 0.57 -18.58
C ALA A 199 -13.32 -0.08 -19.27
N LEU A 200 -14.22 -0.71 -18.49
CA LEU A 200 -15.45 -1.31 -19.01
C LEU A 200 -16.43 -0.26 -19.56
N ARG A 201 -16.61 0.86 -18.86
CA ARG A 201 -17.45 1.98 -19.32
C ARG A 201 -16.90 2.69 -20.57
N ALA A 202 -15.60 2.57 -20.81
CA ALA A 202 -14.95 3.13 -21.99
C ALA A 202 -15.00 2.20 -23.23
N GLU A 203 -15.72 1.06 -23.17
CA GLU A 203 -15.88 0.06 -24.25
C GLU A 203 -14.57 -0.51 -24.84
N LYS A 204 -13.44 -0.39 -24.14
CA LYS A 204 -12.13 -0.77 -24.72
C LYS A 204 -11.83 -2.28 -24.64
N GLN A 205 -12.46 -3.06 -23.76
CA GLN A 205 -12.13 -4.48 -23.52
C GLN A 205 -13.31 -5.30 -22.99
N SER A 206 -13.31 -6.62 -23.24
CA SER A 206 -14.32 -7.55 -22.72
C SER A 206 -14.05 -7.94 -21.25
N VAL A 207 -15.10 -8.31 -20.51
CA VAL A 207 -14.99 -8.82 -19.13
C VAL A 207 -14.08 -10.06 -19.04
N SER A 208 -14.09 -10.91 -20.07
CA SER A 208 -13.26 -12.14 -20.11
C SER A 208 -11.76 -11.84 -20.24
N ASP A 209 -11.41 -10.83 -21.05
CA ASP A 209 -10.01 -10.44 -21.25
C ASP A 209 -9.45 -9.74 -20.01
N MET A 210 -10.29 -8.96 -19.32
CA MET A 210 -9.93 -8.30 -18.07
C MET A 210 -9.78 -9.27 -16.91
N LEU A 211 -10.64 -10.29 -16.78
CA LEU A 211 -10.42 -11.36 -15.79
C LEU A 211 -9.04 -11.99 -15.98
N LYS A 212 -8.58 -12.24 -17.21
CA LYS A 212 -7.23 -12.77 -17.46
C LYS A 212 -6.13 -11.82 -16.99
N ILE A 213 -6.26 -10.51 -17.23
CA ILE A 213 -5.29 -9.48 -16.80
C ILE A 213 -5.28 -9.34 -15.27
N THR A 214 -6.46 -9.36 -14.63
CA THR A 214 -6.60 -9.29 -13.16
C THR A 214 -6.12 -10.58 -12.49
N PHE A 215 -6.34 -11.75 -13.10
CA PHE A 215 -5.81 -13.03 -12.63
C PHE A 215 -4.29 -13.13 -12.80
N GLN A 216 -3.72 -12.57 -13.88
CA GLN A 216 -2.25 -12.47 -14.05
C GLN A 216 -1.61 -11.53 -13.02
N ARG A 217 -2.27 -10.41 -12.66
CA ARG A 217 -1.79 -9.50 -11.61
C ARG A 217 -2.00 -10.02 -10.17
N ARG A 218 -3.04 -10.82 -9.92
CA ARG A 218 -3.33 -11.44 -8.61
C ARG A 218 -2.34 -12.54 -8.21
N ALA A 219 -1.51 -13.04 -9.12
CA ALA A 219 -0.49 -14.05 -8.82
C ALA A 219 0.66 -13.53 -7.92
N VAL A 220 0.71 -12.23 -7.63
CA VAL A 220 1.87 -11.60 -6.97
C VAL A 220 1.74 -11.54 -5.44
N PHE A 221 0.54 -11.67 -4.84
CA PHE A 221 0.39 -11.50 -3.38
C PHE A 221 -0.48 -12.59 -2.68
N LYS A 222 0.25 -13.57 -2.13
CA LYS A 222 -0.02 -14.51 -1.02
C LYS A 222 -1.03 -15.66 -1.17
N ASP A 223 -0.56 -16.83 -0.71
CA ASP A 223 -1.21 -18.13 -0.49
C ASP A 223 -1.80 -18.86 -1.70
N THR A 224 -1.02 -18.96 -2.78
CA THR A 224 -1.09 -20.18 -3.59
C THR A 224 -0.47 -21.32 -2.79
N VAL A 225 -1.04 -22.52 -2.84
CA VAL A 225 -0.24 -23.74 -2.70
C VAL A 225 0.88 -23.59 -3.74
N ARG A 226 2.04 -23.09 -3.33
CA ARG A 226 3.19 -22.94 -4.21
C ARG A 226 3.57 -24.36 -4.58
N PHE A 227 3.35 -24.74 -5.83
CA PHE A 227 4.15 -25.82 -6.38
C PHE A 227 5.60 -25.46 -6.11
N LEU A 228 6.36 -26.39 -5.52
CA LEU A 228 7.78 -26.19 -5.27
C LEU A 228 8.44 -25.84 -6.60
N SER A 229 8.79 -24.57 -6.78
CA SER A 229 9.52 -24.08 -7.95
C SER A 229 10.98 -23.91 -7.56
N LYS A 230 11.89 -24.30 -8.45
CA LYS A 230 13.32 -24.03 -8.24
C LYS A 230 13.58 -22.52 -8.21
N GLN A 231 14.54 -22.08 -7.40
CA GLN A 231 15.09 -20.74 -7.53
C GLN A 231 15.83 -20.63 -8.88
N HIS A 232 15.64 -19.52 -9.57
CA HIS A 232 16.40 -19.18 -10.78
C HIS A 232 17.62 -18.36 -10.36
N SER A 233 18.81 -18.73 -10.85
CA SER A 233 20.05 -18.02 -10.57
C SER A 233 20.44 -17.12 -11.74
N LEU A 234 20.95 -15.93 -11.41
CA LEU A 234 21.54 -14.99 -12.35
C LEU A 234 22.89 -14.51 -11.79
N PRO A 235 23.97 -14.49 -12.59
CA PRO A 235 25.22 -13.89 -12.17
C PRO A 235 25.05 -12.39 -11.91
N ALA A 236 25.47 -11.94 -10.73
CA ALA A 236 25.40 -10.56 -10.30
C ALA A 236 26.59 -10.24 -9.40
N ALA A 237 26.91 -8.97 -9.26
CA ALA A 237 27.85 -8.49 -8.26
C ALA A 237 27.18 -7.51 -7.30
N TYR A 238 27.69 -7.40 -6.08
CA TYR A 238 27.18 -6.46 -5.08
C TYR A 238 28.28 -5.47 -4.71
N TYR A 239 28.12 -4.23 -5.14
CA TYR A 239 29.13 -3.19 -5.01
C TYR A 239 28.65 -2.07 -4.09
N ARG A 240 29.61 -1.44 -3.40
CA ARG A 240 29.46 -0.09 -2.87
C ARG A 240 29.95 0.90 -3.91
N GLY A 241 29.10 1.85 -4.29
CA GLY A 241 29.48 3.04 -5.06
C GLY A 241 29.21 4.28 -4.23
N GLY A 242 30.20 5.15 -4.02
CA GLY A 242 30.10 6.28 -3.10
C GLY A 242 29.53 5.86 -1.73
N THR A 243 28.47 6.53 -1.28
CA THR A 243 27.73 6.22 -0.04
C THR A 243 26.52 5.31 -0.25
N SER A 244 26.42 4.62 -1.40
CA SER A 244 25.31 3.72 -1.76
C SER A 244 25.80 2.30 -2.04
N ARG A 245 24.87 1.34 -2.04
CA ARG A 245 25.12 -0.04 -2.47
C ARG A 245 24.06 -0.47 -3.48
N ALA A 246 24.47 -1.27 -4.45
CA ALA A 246 23.57 -1.82 -5.46
C ALA A 246 24.00 -3.22 -5.88
N VAL A 247 23.01 -3.98 -6.37
CA VAL A 247 23.29 -5.17 -7.17
C VAL A 247 23.57 -4.71 -8.61
N ILE A 248 24.69 -5.12 -9.17
CA ILE A 248 25.11 -4.80 -10.53
C ILE A 248 25.02 -6.06 -11.39
N PHE A 249 24.31 -5.98 -12.50
CA PHE A 249 24.22 -7.03 -13.50
C PHE A 249 25.02 -6.67 -14.75
N ASN A 250 25.70 -7.67 -15.31
CA ASN A 250 26.14 -7.58 -16.69
C ASN A 250 24.91 -7.80 -17.60
N GLN A 251 24.65 -6.88 -18.53
CA GLN A 251 23.49 -6.93 -19.42
C GLN A 251 23.42 -8.25 -20.20
N ALA A 252 24.56 -8.85 -20.56
CA ALA A 252 24.62 -10.13 -21.27
C ALA A 252 24.05 -11.31 -20.46
N HIS A 253 23.95 -11.19 -19.14
CA HIS A 253 23.40 -12.22 -18.25
C HIS A 253 21.92 -12.02 -17.95
N LEU A 254 21.33 -10.88 -18.34
CA LEU A 254 19.92 -10.60 -18.10
C LEU A 254 19.06 -11.07 -19.30
N PRO A 255 17.81 -11.47 -19.04
CA PRO A 255 16.83 -11.68 -20.10
C PRO A 255 16.46 -10.34 -20.77
N PRO A 256 15.58 -10.35 -21.79
CA PRO A 256 15.09 -9.12 -22.41
C PRO A 256 14.58 -8.09 -21.39
N ARG A 257 14.73 -6.81 -21.74
CA ARG A 257 14.38 -5.64 -20.91
C ARG A 257 12.99 -5.72 -20.27
N SER A 258 12.03 -6.32 -20.97
CA SER A 258 10.64 -6.50 -20.53
C SER A 258 10.48 -7.33 -19.26
N GLU A 259 11.48 -8.13 -18.89
CA GLU A 259 11.45 -9.02 -17.72
C GLU A 259 12.23 -8.46 -16.52
N TRP A 260 12.93 -7.32 -16.68
CA TRP A 260 13.84 -6.80 -15.68
C TRP A 260 13.15 -6.40 -14.38
N ASP A 261 11.99 -5.75 -14.44
CA ASP A 261 11.34 -5.18 -13.26
C ASP A 261 10.91 -6.24 -12.25
N ASP A 262 10.44 -7.40 -12.72
CA ASP A 262 10.11 -8.54 -11.85
C ASP A 262 11.38 -9.14 -11.22
N ILE A 263 12.44 -9.29 -12.01
CA ILE A 263 13.73 -9.81 -11.52
C ILE A 263 14.31 -8.87 -10.48
N PHE A 264 14.38 -7.58 -10.75
CA PHE A 264 14.98 -6.60 -9.85
C PHE A 264 14.22 -6.51 -8.54
N ARG A 265 12.89 -6.53 -8.59
CA ARG A 265 12.05 -6.61 -7.40
C ARG A 265 12.32 -7.87 -6.58
N GLY A 266 12.41 -9.04 -7.21
CA GLY A 266 12.74 -10.28 -6.52
C GLY A 266 14.14 -10.27 -5.91
N VAL A 267 15.14 -9.74 -6.62
CA VAL A 267 16.54 -9.64 -6.16
C VAL A 267 16.67 -8.70 -4.97
N ILE A 268 15.95 -7.59 -4.98
CA ILE A 268 16.01 -6.57 -3.93
C ILE A 268 15.08 -6.90 -2.76
N GLY A 269 14.04 -7.70 -2.96
CA GLY A 269 13.04 -8.03 -1.95
C GLY A 269 11.93 -6.99 -1.85
N SER A 270 11.48 -6.45 -2.98
CA SER A 270 10.42 -5.45 -3.07
C SER A 270 9.16 -5.97 -3.79
N PRO A 271 7.95 -5.51 -3.43
CA PRO A 271 7.68 -4.65 -2.28
C PRO A 271 7.75 -5.43 -0.97
N ASP A 272 8.30 -4.79 0.05
CA ASP A 272 8.26 -5.27 1.43
C ASP A 272 7.40 -4.32 2.29
N PRO A 273 6.20 -4.73 2.73
CA PRO A 273 5.35 -3.90 3.58
C PRO A 273 6.01 -3.56 4.93
N TYR A 274 6.96 -4.38 5.40
CA TYR A 274 7.70 -4.13 6.64
C TYR A 274 8.87 -3.15 6.44
N GLY A 275 9.22 -2.84 5.19
CA GLY A 275 10.26 -1.87 4.85
C GLY A 275 11.70 -2.31 5.14
N ARG A 276 11.95 -3.60 5.32
CA ARG A 276 13.25 -4.16 5.73
C ARG A 276 14.01 -4.81 4.58
N GLN A 277 13.30 -5.30 3.55
CA GLN A 277 13.82 -6.02 2.39
C GLN A 277 14.59 -7.31 2.77
N LEU A 278 14.12 -8.02 3.79
CA LEU A 278 14.81 -9.22 4.32
C LEU A 278 14.85 -10.41 3.36
N ASP A 279 13.90 -10.49 2.42
CA ASP A 279 13.81 -11.57 1.42
C ASP A 279 14.54 -11.20 0.12
N GLY A 280 15.60 -10.40 0.21
CA GLY A 280 16.41 -9.93 -0.91
C GLY A 280 17.70 -9.26 -0.45
N LEU A 281 18.39 -8.59 -1.39
CA LEU A 281 19.65 -7.88 -1.15
C LEU A 281 19.47 -6.38 -0.83
N GLY A 282 18.21 -5.91 -0.81
CA GLY A 282 17.87 -4.56 -0.40
C GLY A 282 18.14 -4.31 1.08
N GLY A 283 18.32 -3.04 1.45
CA GLY A 283 18.62 -2.65 2.84
C GLY A 283 17.51 -1.87 3.55
N GLY A 284 16.31 -1.79 2.99
CA GLY A 284 15.17 -1.10 3.61
C GLY A 284 15.25 0.44 3.59
N ILE A 285 16.25 1.01 2.90
CA ILE A 285 16.43 2.45 2.68
C ILE A 285 16.85 2.72 1.24
N SER A 286 16.57 3.92 0.72
CA SER A 286 16.75 4.26 -0.70
C SER A 286 18.20 4.16 -1.19
N SER A 287 19.19 4.40 -0.32
CA SER A 287 20.61 4.25 -0.63
C SER A 287 21.05 2.79 -0.82
N LEU A 288 20.21 1.84 -0.40
CA LEU A 288 20.46 0.39 -0.40
C LEU A 288 19.44 -0.41 -1.21
N SER A 289 18.52 0.26 -1.92
CA SER A 289 17.50 -0.38 -2.75
C SER A 289 17.70 0.04 -4.22
N LYS A 290 18.76 -0.51 -4.81
CA LYS A 290 19.30 -0.07 -6.10
C LYS A 290 19.75 -1.25 -6.94
N VAL A 291 19.47 -1.17 -8.23
CA VAL A 291 20.03 -2.07 -9.24
C VAL A 291 20.74 -1.25 -10.31
N CYS A 292 21.86 -1.76 -10.79
CA CYS A 292 22.61 -1.22 -11.91
C CYS A 292 22.74 -2.30 -12.98
N VAL A 293 22.63 -1.92 -14.24
CA VAL A 293 22.93 -2.80 -15.38
C VAL A 293 24.05 -2.17 -16.19
N VAL A 294 25.05 -2.97 -16.53
CA VAL A 294 26.21 -2.52 -17.29
C VAL A 294 26.43 -3.46 -18.47
N GLY A 295 26.62 -2.89 -19.66
CA GLY A 295 26.90 -3.62 -20.89
C GLY A 295 27.92 -2.89 -21.75
N LYS A 296 28.42 -3.53 -22.80
CA LYS A 296 29.23 -2.85 -23.82
C LYS A 296 28.39 -1.80 -24.54
N SER A 297 28.91 -0.59 -24.69
CA SER A 297 28.20 0.47 -25.40
C SER A 297 28.33 0.32 -26.92
N ILE A 298 27.31 0.79 -27.63
CA ILE A 298 27.38 1.10 -29.07
C ILE A 298 27.50 2.61 -29.32
N HIS A 299 27.47 3.44 -28.28
CA HIS A 299 27.63 4.88 -28.38
C HIS A 299 29.10 5.22 -28.72
N PRO A 300 29.37 6.07 -29.73
CA PRO A 300 30.75 6.31 -30.20
C PRO A 300 31.68 6.89 -29.14
N ASP A 301 31.12 7.65 -28.19
CA ASP A 301 31.87 8.32 -27.12
C ASP A 301 31.93 7.54 -25.81
N ALA A 302 31.44 6.28 -25.76
CA ALA A 302 31.41 5.48 -24.55
C ALA A 302 32.00 4.08 -24.75
N ASP A 303 32.53 3.53 -23.66
CA ASP A 303 33.05 2.17 -23.60
C ASP A 303 31.96 1.21 -23.08
N VAL A 304 31.15 1.67 -22.12
CA VAL A 304 30.04 0.91 -21.52
C VAL A 304 28.76 1.72 -21.40
N ASP A 305 27.63 1.04 -21.53
CA ASP A 305 26.31 1.56 -21.19
C ASP A 305 25.99 1.23 -19.73
N TYR A 306 25.41 2.20 -19.04
CA TYR A 306 24.97 2.10 -17.66
C TYR A 306 23.49 2.45 -17.54
N THR A 307 22.70 1.55 -16.96
CA THR A 307 21.31 1.80 -16.58
C THR A 307 21.16 1.69 -15.06
N PHE A 308 20.65 2.74 -14.44
CA PHE A 308 20.24 2.77 -13.05
C PHE A 308 18.75 2.47 -12.90
N ALA A 309 18.41 1.66 -11.90
CA ALA A 309 17.05 1.43 -11.44
C ALA A 309 16.96 1.69 -9.92
N SER A 310 16.08 2.60 -9.51
CA SER A 310 15.69 2.77 -8.11
C SER A 310 14.44 1.96 -7.83
N LEU A 311 14.44 1.17 -6.76
CA LEU A 311 13.28 0.36 -6.41
C LEU A 311 12.55 0.96 -5.21
N GLY A 312 11.23 0.99 -5.32
CA GLY A 312 10.37 1.28 -4.20
C GLY A 312 10.50 0.20 -3.12
N ILE A 313 10.62 0.61 -1.86
CA ILE A 313 10.79 -0.34 -0.75
C ILE A 313 9.46 -1.02 -0.43
N LYS A 314 8.38 -0.23 -0.33
CA LYS A 314 7.05 -0.70 0.10
C LYS A 314 6.05 -0.84 -1.05
N ASN A 315 6.42 -0.46 -2.26
CA ASN A 315 5.57 -0.52 -3.44
C ASN A 315 6.32 -1.21 -4.60
N THR A 316 5.62 -1.47 -5.70
CA THR A 316 6.18 -2.20 -6.85
C THR A 316 6.95 -1.31 -7.82
N ASP A 317 7.18 -0.05 -7.49
CA ASP A 317 7.73 0.91 -8.45
C ASP A 317 9.20 0.58 -8.75
N VAL A 318 9.53 0.63 -10.04
CA VAL A 318 10.91 0.58 -10.53
C VAL A 318 11.12 1.84 -11.37
N ASP A 319 11.95 2.74 -10.86
CA ASP A 319 12.16 4.06 -11.44
C ASP A 319 13.49 4.12 -12.21
N TYR A 320 13.38 4.52 -13.48
CA TYR A 320 14.47 4.70 -14.43
C TYR A 320 14.63 6.17 -14.86
N SER A 321 13.89 7.11 -14.26
CA SER A 321 13.83 8.51 -14.69
C SER A 321 15.06 9.35 -14.29
N SER A 322 15.90 8.84 -13.41
CA SER A 322 17.06 9.53 -12.87
C SER A 322 18.30 8.66 -12.85
N ASN A 323 19.46 9.26 -12.65
CA ASN A 323 20.74 8.58 -12.41
C ASN A 323 21.07 8.56 -10.90
N CYS A 324 21.92 7.62 -10.48
CA CYS A 324 22.58 7.60 -9.18
C CYS A 324 24.08 7.93 -9.27
N GLY A 325 24.44 9.19 -9.03
CA GLY A 325 25.84 9.65 -9.05
C GLY A 325 26.80 8.85 -8.16
N ASN A 326 26.33 8.35 -7.01
CA ASN A 326 27.09 7.46 -6.14
C ASN A 326 27.48 6.15 -6.85
N MET A 327 26.53 5.51 -7.54
CA MET A 327 26.77 4.21 -8.15
C MET A 327 27.65 4.29 -9.39
N ILE A 328 27.72 5.43 -10.07
CA ILE A 328 28.64 5.65 -11.20
C ILE A 328 30.09 5.33 -10.81
N SER A 329 30.48 5.61 -9.55
CA SER A 329 31.84 5.31 -9.07
C SER A 329 32.17 3.82 -9.10
N ALA A 330 31.18 2.93 -9.11
CA ALA A 330 31.40 1.48 -9.17
C ALA A 330 31.40 0.93 -10.60
N ILE A 331 30.92 1.69 -11.59
CA ILE A 331 30.69 1.19 -12.95
C ILE A 331 32.00 0.98 -13.70
N GLY A 332 32.94 1.92 -13.60
CA GLY A 332 34.27 1.78 -14.19
C GLY A 332 35.00 0.52 -13.66
N PRO A 333 35.18 0.38 -12.33
CA PRO A 333 35.73 -0.82 -11.71
C PRO A 333 35.03 -2.11 -12.14
N PHE A 334 33.70 -2.15 -12.06
CA PHE A 334 32.91 -3.32 -12.46
C PHE A 334 33.15 -3.68 -13.93
N ALA A 335 33.21 -2.69 -14.83
CA ALA A 335 33.44 -2.93 -16.25
C ALA A 335 34.82 -3.54 -16.51
N LEU A 336 35.85 -3.11 -15.79
CA LEU A 336 37.19 -3.70 -15.88
C LEU A 336 37.18 -5.13 -15.35
N ASP A 337 36.69 -5.34 -14.11
CA ASP A 337 36.70 -6.64 -13.44
C ASP A 337 35.84 -7.70 -14.18
N GLN A 338 34.82 -7.26 -14.92
CA GLN A 338 33.98 -8.12 -15.77
C GLN A 338 34.47 -8.25 -17.21
N ASN A 339 35.67 -7.75 -17.53
CA ASN A 339 36.26 -7.80 -18.87
C ASN A 339 35.39 -7.16 -19.97
N LEU A 340 34.57 -6.16 -19.60
CA LEU A 340 33.83 -5.35 -20.58
C LEU A 340 34.76 -4.36 -21.26
N VAL A 341 35.80 -3.92 -20.55
CA VAL A 341 36.87 -3.02 -21.01
C VAL A 341 38.24 -3.56 -20.58
N SER A 342 39.31 -2.96 -21.06
CA SER A 342 40.69 -3.27 -20.65
C SER A 342 41.37 -2.01 -20.13
N ALA A 343 42.22 -2.15 -19.12
CA ALA A 343 43.00 -1.05 -18.58
C ALA A 343 43.97 -0.50 -19.65
N GLN A 344 44.09 0.82 -19.74
CA GLN A 344 45.00 1.47 -20.69
C GLN A 344 46.46 1.41 -20.21
N THR A 345 46.68 1.40 -18.90
CA THR A 345 48.00 1.22 -18.28
C THR A 345 47.95 0.12 -17.21
N PRO A 346 49.11 -0.41 -16.76
CA PRO A 346 49.13 -1.44 -15.71
C PRO A 346 48.61 -0.96 -14.34
N ASP A 347 48.64 0.35 -14.10
CA ASP A 347 48.38 1.00 -12.81
C ASP A 347 47.11 1.87 -12.79
N SER A 348 46.49 2.12 -13.94
CA SER A 348 45.27 2.94 -14.04
C SER A 348 44.39 2.56 -15.21
N ALA A 349 43.09 2.74 -15.03
CA ALA A 349 42.09 2.64 -16.07
C ALA A 349 41.21 3.89 -16.09
N THR A 350 40.81 4.26 -17.31
CA THR A 350 39.83 5.31 -17.58
C THR A 350 38.69 4.69 -18.39
N VAL A 351 37.46 4.83 -17.92
CA VAL A 351 36.27 4.23 -18.56
C VAL A 351 35.25 5.33 -18.86
N ARG A 352 34.84 5.43 -20.12
CA ARG A 352 33.77 6.32 -20.57
C ARG A 352 32.44 5.58 -20.44
N ILE A 353 31.55 6.15 -19.64
CA ILE A 353 30.27 5.56 -19.26
C ILE A 353 29.16 6.39 -19.90
N HIS A 354 28.36 5.76 -20.76
CA HIS A 354 27.12 6.33 -21.24
C HIS A 354 26.00 5.97 -20.27
N ASP A 355 25.50 6.97 -19.55
CA ASP A 355 24.35 6.82 -18.69
C ASP A 355 23.07 6.84 -19.53
N THR A 356 22.47 5.66 -19.68
CA THR A 356 21.25 5.47 -20.47
C THR A 356 20.02 6.16 -19.89
N ASN A 357 20.03 6.53 -18.60
CA ASN A 357 18.93 7.26 -17.98
C ASN A 357 18.90 8.73 -18.41
N THR A 358 20.07 9.36 -18.58
CA THR A 358 20.19 10.81 -18.87
C THR A 358 20.81 11.12 -20.24
N GLY A 359 21.35 10.11 -20.93
CA GLY A 359 22.12 10.26 -22.17
C GLY A 359 23.49 10.92 -21.98
N LYS A 360 23.94 11.16 -20.75
CA LYS A 360 25.21 11.85 -20.47
C LYS A 360 26.40 10.89 -20.52
N ILE A 361 27.56 11.46 -20.83
CA ILE A 361 28.85 10.76 -20.79
C ILE A 361 29.59 11.16 -19.51
N ILE A 362 29.98 10.17 -18.73
CA ILE A 362 30.78 10.34 -17.52
C ILE A 362 32.07 9.54 -17.70
N THR A 363 33.20 10.13 -17.32
CA THR A 363 34.50 9.43 -17.34
C THR A 363 34.86 9.03 -15.92
N ALA A 364 35.20 7.76 -15.72
CA ALA A 364 35.67 7.22 -14.44
C ALA A 364 37.15 6.82 -14.55
N THR A 365 38.00 7.49 -13.76
CA THR A 365 39.44 7.21 -13.70
C THR A 365 39.79 6.62 -12.33
N PHE A 366 40.43 5.46 -12.31
CA PHE A 366 40.73 4.72 -11.08
C PHE A 366 42.04 3.92 -11.18
N PRO A 367 42.68 3.61 -10.05
CA PRO A 367 43.88 2.79 -10.01
C PRO A 367 43.58 1.30 -10.25
N VAL A 368 44.55 0.60 -10.85
CA VAL A 368 44.51 -0.82 -11.19
C VAL A 368 45.67 -1.53 -10.51
N VAL A 369 45.42 -2.74 -10.01
CA VAL A 369 46.43 -3.63 -9.39
C VAL A 369 46.26 -5.01 -10.00
N GLU A 370 47.32 -5.54 -10.59
CA GLU A 370 47.34 -6.89 -11.18
C GLU A 370 46.22 -7.14 -12.21
N GLY A 371 45.77 -6.08 -12.90
CA GLY A 371 44.72 -6.14 -13.92
C GLY A 371 43.29 -5.97 -13.39
N GLU A 372 43.10 -5.84 -12.08
CA GLU A 372 41.80 -5.60 -11.43
C GLU A 372 41.72 -4.17 -10.85
N ALA A 373 40.51 -3.66 -10.64
CA ALA A 373 40.34 -2.37 -10.01
C ALA A 373 40.82 -2.40 -8.55
N ALA A 374 41.64 -1.42 -8.14
CA ALA A 374 42.12 -1.39 -6.76
C ALA A 374 40.95 -1.10 -5.80
N SER A 375 40.80 -1.94 -4.76
CA SER A 375 39.75 -1.77 -3.74
C SER A 375 40.23 -1.02 -2.51
N THR A 376 41.53 -1.09 -2.20
CA THR A 376 42.16 -0.48 -1.03
C THR A 376 42.93 0.79 -1.40
N GLY A 377 43.04 1.71 -0.45
CA GLY A 377 43.72 2.99 -0.62
C GLY A 377 43.54 3.88 0.61
N ASN A 378 44.05 5.11 0.54
CA ASN A 378 44.06 6.07 1.65
C ASN A 378 43.03 7.21 1.47
N PHE A 379 42.17 7.14 0.46
CA PHE A 379 41.16 8.16 0.21
C PHE A 379 39.92 7.92 1.07
N ALA A 380 39.45 8.96 1.76
CA ALA A 380 38.25 8.94 2.60
C ALA A 380 37.15 9.82 1.97
N ILE A 381 35.89 9.43 2.20
CA ILE A 381 34.71 10.23 1.87
C ILE A 381 33.75 10.22 3.04
N ASP A 382 33.00 11.31 3.22
CA ASP A 382 31.99 11.40 4.27
C ASP A 382 30.89 10.34 4.08
N GLY A 383 30.45 9.74 5.19
CA GLY A 383 29.41 8.71 5.20
C GLY A 383 29.90 7.28 4.92
N VAL A 384 31.20 7.06 4.69
CA VAL A 384 31.80 5.72 4.58
C VAL A 384 32.86 5.54 5.64
N ALA A 385 32.79 4.43 6.38
CA ALA A 385 33.81 4.08 7.36
C ALA A 385 35.10 3.59 6.67
N GLY A 386 36.26 4.10 7.11
CA GLY A 386 37.58 3.70 6.61
C GLY A 386 38.01 4.46 5.36
N THR A 387 38.93 3.86 4.61
CA THR A 387 39.51 4.44 3.38
C THR A 387 39.48 3.42 2.23
N GLY A 388 39.57 3.91 1.00
CA GLY A 388 39.64 3.07 -0.19
C GLY A 388 40.45 3.72 -1.31
N ALA A 389 40.49 3.06 -2.47
CA ALA A 389 41.06 3.65 -3.68
C ALA A 389 40.21 4.85 -4.13
N ARG A 390 40.88 5.90 -4.61
CA ARG A 390 40.20 7.08 -5.15
C ARG A 390 39.70 6.77 -6.57
N ILE A 391 38.44 7.08 -6.82
CA ILE A 391 37.83 7.03 -8.15
C ILE A 391 37.44 8.45 -8.52
N GLN A 392 38.04 8.99 -9.58
CA GLN A 392 37.69 10.30 -10.10
C GLN A 392 36.57 10.16 -11.12
N LEU A 393 35.52 10.98 -10.97
CA LEU A 393 34.40 11.05 -11.89
C LEU A 393 34.38 12.43 -12.55
N ASP A 394 34.48 12.46 -13.87
CA ASP A 394 34.40 13.66 -14.69
C ASP A 394 33.08 13.65 -15.47
N PHE A 395 32.15 14.52 -15.08
CA PHE A 395 30.85 14.67 -15.76
C PHE A 395 31.02 15.61 -16.97
N VAL A 396 30.99 15.06 -18.17
CA VAL A 396 31.21 15.82 -19.41
C VAL A 396 29.91 16.52 -19.82
N ASN A 397 29.93 17.84 -19.97
CA ASN A 397 28.76 18.67 -20.33
C ASN A 397 27.51 18.38 -19.45
N PRO A 398 27.63 18.54 -18.11
CA PRO A 398 26.62 18.06 -17.16
C PRO A 398 25.32 18.86 -17.17
N SER A 399 25.31 20.04 -17.79
CA SER A 399 24.15 20.94 -17.81
C SER A 399 22.93 20.33 -18.52
N GLY A 400 21.74 20.62 -18.00
CA GLY A 400 20.46 20.31 -18.60
C GLY A 400 20.25 18.82 -18.82
N SER A 401 20.52 17.98 -17.82
CA SER A 401 20.44 16.52 -17.99
C SER A 401 19.01 16.02 -18.15
N VAL A 402 18.04 16.69 -17.54
CA VAL A 402 16.62 16.31 -17.61
C VAL A 402 15.79 17.39 -18.30
N THR A 403 16.07 18.65 -18.01
CA THR A 403 15.26 19.81 -18.43
C THR A 403 15.79 20.49 -19.69
N GLY A 404 17.01 20.12 -20.13
CA GLY A 404 17.69 20.75 -21.26
C GLY A 404 18.28 22.13 -20.99
N LYS A 405 18.14 22.69 -19.78
CA LYS A 405 18.70 24.00 -19.37
C LYS A 405 19.49 23.87 -18.08
N MET A 406 20.52 24.71 -17.89
CA MET A 406 21.23 24.80 -16.60
C MET A 406 20.32 25.34 -15.49
N LEU A 407 19.54 26.38 -15.81
CA LEU A 407 18.58 27.03 -14.92
C LEU A 407 17.18 26.81 -15.52
N PRO A 408 16.46 25.74 -15.12
CA PRO A 408 15.23 25.35 -15.79
C PRO A 408 14.09 26.38 -15.65
N THR A 409 14.14 27.17 -14.57
CA THR A 409 13.16 28.22 -14.26
C THR A 409 13.50 29.56 -14.91
N ASP A 410 14.60 29.63 -15.66
CA ASP A 410 15.21 30.85 -16.20
C ASP A 410 15.65 31.89 -15.14
N ASN A 411 15.57 31.56 -13.84
CA ASN A 411 15.98 32.42 -12.73
C ASN A 411 17.16 31.83 -11.96
N ILE A 412 18.04 32.69 -11.42
CA ILE A 412 19.07 32.28 -10.44
C ILE A 412 18.43 32.05 -9.06
N LYS A 413 17.35 32.79 -8.76
CA LYS A 413 16.62 32.77 -7.49
C LYS A 413 15.13 32.67 -7.76
N ASP A 414 14.52 31.66 -7.20
CA ASP A 414 13.08 31.46 -7.11
C ASP A 414 12.64 31.52 -5.64
N GLU A 415 11.33 31.54 -5.40
CA GLU A 415 10.75 31.51 -4.07
C GLU A 415 9.64 30.45 -4.02
N PHE A 416 9.68 29.59 -2.99
CA PHE A 416 8.70 28.54 -2.72
C PHE A 416 8.42 28.52 -1.22
N ASP A 417 7.16 28.56 -0.79
CA ASP A 417 6.79 28.63 0.64
C ASP A 417 7.55 29.71 1.45
N GLY A 418 7.78 30.87 0.82
CA GLY A 418 8.54 31.97 1.42
C GLY A 418 10.05 31.69 1.60
N VAL A 419 10.57 30.61 1.00
CA VAL A 419 11.98 30.23 1.04
C VAL A 419 12.61 30.49 -0.33
N GLN A 420 13.68 31.28 -0.33
CA GLN A 420 14.49 31.49 -1.52
C GLN A 420 15.20 30.19 -1.90
N ALA A 421 15.09 29.80 -3.17
CA ALA A 421 15.68 28.59 -3.70
C ALA A 421 16.41 28.85 -5.04
N THR A 422 17.37 28.01 -5.36
CA THR A 422 17.97 27.94 -6.70
C THR A 422 17.66 26.59 -7.31
N CYS A 423 16.93 26.60 -8.41
CA CYS A 423 16.65 25.42 -9.24
C CYS A 423 17.73 25.28 -10.30
N ILE A 424 18.53 24.22 -10.22
CA ILE A 424 19.64 23.98 -11.14
C ILE A 424 19.59 22.54 -11.65
N ASP A 425 19.83 22.36 -12.94
CA ASP A 425 19.91 21.05 -13.57
C ASP A 425 21.33 20.86 -14.15
N VAL A 426 22.19 20.28 -13.32
CA VAL A 426 23.57 19.94 -13.64
C VAL A 426 23.83 18.56 -13.06
N ALA A 427 24.06 17.57 -13.93
CA ALA A 427 24.04 16.13 -13.66
C ALA A 427 22.66 15.58 -13.27
N ASN A 428 21.97 16.19 -12.31
CA ASN A 428 20.56 15.95 -12.00
C ASN A 428 19.89 17.28 -11.58
N PRO A 429 18.56 17.42 -11.73
CA PRO A 429 17.82 18.54 -11.19
C PRO A 429 17.86 18.56 -9.66
N CYS A 430 18.31 19.69 -9.11
CA CYS A 430 18.42 19.95 -7.68
C CYS A 430 17.76 21.28 -7.32
N VAL A 431 17.23 21.34 -6.09
CA VAL A 431 16.69 22.55 -5.49
C VAL A 431 17.55 22.87 -4.27
N PHE A 432 18.30 23.97 -4.33
CA PHE A 432 19.13 24.42 -3.23
C PHE A 432 18.42 25.50 -2.43
N VAL A 433 18.39 25.34 -1.10
CA VAL A 433 17.83 26.30 -0.15
C VAL A 433 18.81 26.53 0.99
N GLN A 434 18.75 27.70 1.63
CA GLN A 434 19.55 27.96 2.83
C GLN A 434 18.91 27.34 4.07
N SER A 435 19.69 26.64 4.88
CA SER A 435 19.20 26.04 6.14
C SER A 435 18.63 27.07 7.11
N THR A 436 19.21 28.27 7.15
CA THR A 436 18.73 29.41 7.95
C THR A 436 17.34 29.87 7.53
N SER A 437 16.97 29.80 6.25
CA SER A 437 15.62 30.12 5.76
C SER A 437 14.58 29.07 6.18
N LEU A 438 15.03 27.86 6.53
CA LEU A 438 14.21 26.81 7.12
C LEU A 438 14.21 26.84 8.65
N GLY A 439 15.01 27.72 9.27
CA GLY A 439 15.13 27.83 10.73
C GLY A 439 15.96 26.72 11.38
N VAL A 440 16.83 26.05 10.62
CA VAL A 440 17.61 24.90 11.09
C VAL A 440 19.12 25.08 10.89
N ARG A 441 19.92 24.26 11.58
CA ARG A 441 21.37 24.20 11.38
C ARG A 441 21.71 23.53 10.03
N GLY A 442 22.87 23.86 9.46
CA GLY A 442 23.32 23.28 8.18
C GLY A 442 23.98 21.90 8.29
N ASP A 443 24.25 21.44 9.51
CA ASP A 443 25.02 20.24 9.84
C ASP A 443 24.18 19.18 10.57
N LEU A 444 22.85 19.16 10.33
CA LEU A 444 21.97 18.16 10.91
C LEU A 444 22.34 16.76 10.42
N THR A 445 22.39 15.81 11.34
CA THR A 445 22.51 14.38 11.06
C THR A 445 21.20 13.82 10.46
N PRO A 446 21.23 12.65 9.78
CA PRO A 446 20.01 12.01 9.28
C PRO A 446 18.95 11.76 10.35
N ASP A 447 19.37 11.40 11.57
CA ASP A 447 18.47 11.17 12.70
C ASP A 447 17.85 12.49 13.19
N GLU A 448 18.61 13.58 13.26
CA GLU A 448 18.08 14.90 13.59
C GLU A 448 17.09 15.41 12.53
N ILE A 449 17.36 15.20 11.23
CA ILE A 449 16.44 15.55 10.14
C ILE A 449 15.13 14.77 10.28
N THR A 450 15.22 13.46 10.56
CA THR A 450 14.06 12.59 10.70
C THR A 450 13.21 12.93 11.93
N ALA A 451 13.87 13.32 13.03
CA ALA A 451 13.21 13.72 14.26
C ALA A 451 12.66 15.16 14.23
N HIS A 452 13.11 16.00 13.29
CA HIS A 452 12.69 17.40 13.22
C HIS A 452 11.23 17.53 12.77
N VAL A 453 10.44 18.24 13.57
CA VAL A 453 9.02 18.51 13.28
C VAL A 453 8.91 19.29 11.98
N ASP A 454 8.08 18.81 11.05
CA ASP A 454 7.70 19.42 9.77
C ASP A 454 8.81 19.69 8.73
N LEU A 455 10.10 19.46 9.04
CA LEU A 455 11.21 19.78 8.12
C LEU A 455 11.08 18.98 6.80
N LEU A 456 10.85 17.66 6.90
CA LEU A 456 10.67 16.81 5.72
C LEU A 456 9.42 17.19 4.92
N GLN A 457 8.33 17.56 5.59
CA GLN A 457 7.10 17.99 4.93
C GLN A 457 7.31 19.32 4.18
N ARG A 458 8.03 20.26 4.79
CA ARG A 458 8.36 21.55 4.18
C ARG A 458 9.32 21.40 3.00
N LEU A 459 10.34 20.56 3.14
CA LEU A 459 11.25 20.22 2.04
C LEU A 459 10.51 19.54 0.88
N ASP A 460 9.60 18.61 1.16
CA ASP A 460 8.80 17.95 0.12
C ASP A 460 7.85 18.93 -0.59
N SER A 461 7.24 19.87 0.15
CA SER A 461 6.42 20.94 -0.44
C SER A 461 7.24 21.81 -1.41
N ILE A 462 8.40 22.31 -0.98
CA ILE A 462 9.31 23.10 -1.83
C ILE A 462 9.74 22.29 -3.05
N ARG A 463 10.13 21.02 -2.85
CA ARG A 463 10.54 20.11 -3.92
C ARG A 463 9.45 19.94 -4.99
N ARG A 464 8.19 19.78 -4.59
CA ARG A 464 7.04 19.63 -5.51
C ARG A 464 6.81 20.90 -6.32
N GLN A 465 6.77 22.06 -5.67
CA GLN A 465 6.56 23.34 -6.36
C GLN A 465 7.69 23.63 -7.36
N ALA A 466 8.94 23.38 -6.94
CA ALA A 466 10.09 23.51 -7.82
C ALA A 466 10.04 22.51 -8.98
N GLY A 467 9.64 21.25 -8.74
CA GLY A 467 9.47 20.24 -9.78
C GLY A 467 8.48 20.66 -10.87
N VAL A 468 7.36 21.28 -10.48
CA VAL A 468 6.40 21.86 -11.43
C VAL A 468 7.02 23.05 -12.18
N LYS A 469 7.68 23.97 -11.46
CA LYS A 469 8.28 25.17 -12.07
C LYS A 469 9.42 24.84 -13.04
N MET A 470 10.18 23.78 -12.78
CA MET A 470 11.23 23.27 -13.66
C MET A 470 10.68 22.48 -14.86
N GLY A 471 9.36 22.25 -14.94
CA GLY A 471 8.72 21.49 -16.02
C GLY A 471 8.90 19.97 -15.92
N ILE A 472 9.32 19.46 -14.75
CA ILE A 472 9.53 18.02 -14.49
C ILE A 472 8.21 17.33 -14.15
N ALA A 473 7.31 18.03 -13.46
CA ALA A 473 5.98 17.55 -13.08
C ALA A 473 4.88 18.49 -13.61
N LYS A 474 3.68 17.97 -13.84
CA LYS A 474 2.52 18.76 -14.28
C LYS A 474 1.80 19.46 -13.12
N THR A 475 1.76 18.80 -11.97
CA THR A 475 1.06 19.25 -10.75
C THR A 475 1.91 18.96 -9.53
N THR A 476 1.56 19.56 -8.39
CA THR A 476 2.20 19.31 -7.09
C THR A 476 1.71 18.02 -6.42
N ASP A 477 0.67 17.40 -6.98
CA ASP A 477 0.11 16.13 -6.52
C ASP A 477 0.95 14.97 -7.08
N LEU A 478 1.20 13.96 -6.24
CA LEU A 478 1.91 12.74 -6.63
C LEU A 478 0.96 11.76 -7.31
#